data_AF-A0A1I1SAF2-F1
#
_entry.id   AF-A0A1I1SAF2-F1
#
_cell.length_a   1.000
_cell.length_b   1.000
_cell.length_c   1.000
_cell.angle_alpha   90.00
_cell.angle_beta   90.00
_cell.angle_gamma   90.00
#
_symmetry.space_group_name_H-M   'P 1'
#
loop_
_entity.id
_entity.type
_entity.pdbx_description
1 polymer ?
#
loop_
_entity_poly.entity_id
_entity_poly.type
_entity_poly.pdbx_seq_one_letter_code
_entity_poly.pdbx_strand_id
1 'polypeptide(L)'
;MRRTHHTGTMPPGPGLTGNDANRTEPMARPLINRFFHARRALLATAAVAALGSFALAHAAYNVWTGEYTFTKAELQSAVEKRFPTTLRYGELVSVQLSHPRLVLDEATNRITTQMDAAISNTILPSPPVNGTLALNSGVRYDATQRAVLLDNPTVQQVQVQGMSQYNEQLNAIGAVVAQQLLKDYPLYTFKPEELRFNGKDVQPGAITVAADGIRVKLDLR
;
A
#
# COMPACT_ATOMS: atom_id res chain seq x y z
N MET A 1 -70.38 47.38 5.72
CA MET A 1 -71.02 46.47 4.74
C MET A 1 -70.52 45.05 5.01
N ARG A 2 -71.41 44.05 4.88
CA ARG A 2 -71.37 42.61 5.31
C ARG A 2 -70.07 41.84 4.95
N ARG A 3 -69.49 41.03 5.87
CA ARG A 3 -69.68 39.56 6.17
C ARG A 3 -69.07 38.66 5.04
N THR A 4 -68.17 37.66 5.25
CA THR A 4 -68.28 36.40 6.04
C THR A 4 -66.96 35.56 6.11
N HIS A 5 -66.71 34.94 7.29
CA HIS A 5 -66.23 33.57 7.65
C HIS A 5 -64.95 32.95 7.02
N HIS A 6 -64.04 32.30 7.77
CA HIS A 6 -64.24 31.04 8.52
C HIS A 6 -63.31 30.89 9.76
N THR A 7 -63.89 30.34 10.83
CA THR A 7 -63.38 30.13 12.19
C THR A 7 -62.87 28.70 12.42
N GLY A 8 -61.93 28.50 13.36
CA GLY A 8 -61.62 27.18 13.93
C GLY A 8 -60.52 27.18 15.01
N THR A 9 -60.80 27.77 16.18
CA THR A 9 -60.02 27.66 17.43
C THR A 9 -61.01 27.38 18.58
N MET A 10 -60.50 26.88 19.71
CA MET A 10 -61.09 26.77 21.09
C MET A 10 -61.36 25.36 21.67
N PRO A 11 -61.37 25.19 23.02
CA PRO A 11 -60.36 24.38 23.73
C PRO A 11 -61.00 23.48 24.86
N PRO A 12 -60.53 23.37 26.14
CA PRO A 12 -60.44 22.08 26.86
C PRO A 12 -61.27 21.90 28.16
N GLY A 13 -61.23 20.67 28.73
CA GLY A 13 -61.58 20.29 30.12
C GLY A 13 -63.08 20.08 30.44
N PRO A 14 -63.50 19.56 31.62
CA PRO A 14 -62.81 18.78 32.69
C PRO A 14 -63.51 17.41 32.99
N GLY A 15 -63.04 16.67 34.01
CA GLY A 15 -63.44 15.29 34.33
C GLY A 15 -64.51 15.05 35.42
N LEU A 16 -64.51 13.80 35.93
CA LEU A 16 -65.33 13.19 37.01
C LEU A 16 -66.78 12.90 36.57
N THR A 17 -67.47 11.78 36.86
CA THR A 17 -67.44 10.73 37.88
C THR A 17 -68.36 9.60 37.39
N GLY A 18 -68.07 8.34 37.72
CA GLY A 18 -68.99 7.22 37.43
C GLY A 18 -68.49 5.90 37.99
N ASN A 19 -68.75 5.68 39.28
CA ASN A 19 -68.61 4.40 39.98
C ASN A 19 -69.89 3.56 39.81
N ASP A 20 -69.77 2.27 40.10
CA ASP A 20 -70.84 1.28 40.34
C ASP A 20 -71.58 0.68 39.13
N ALA A 21 -71.19 -0.56 38.77
CA ALA A 21 -72.00 -1.75 39.08
C ALA A 21 -71.40 -3.04 38.47
N ASN A 22 -70.69 -3.77 39.33
CA ASN A 22 -70.89 -5.21 39.58
C ASN A 22 -70.89 -6.21 38.40
N ARG A 23 -69.81 -7.00 38.28
CA ARG A 23 -69.87 -8.47 38.23
C ARG A 23 -68.47 -9.08 38.52
N THR A 24 -68.34 -9.67 39.72
CA THR A 24 -67.83 -11.04 40.01
C THR A 24 -66.82 -11.63 39.01
N GLU A 25 -65.59 -12.07 39.32
CA GLU A 25 -65.04 -12.73 40.52
C GLU A 25 -63.48 -12.65 40.53
N PRO A 26 -62.80 -12.61 41.70
CA PRO A 26 -61.38 -12.91 41.83
C PRO A 26 -61.13 -14.21 42.63
N MET A 27 -60.15 -15.02 42.24
CA MET A 27 -59.52 -15.99 43.16
C MET A 27 -58.00 -16.11 42.95
N ALA A 28 -57.29 -15.56 43.94
CA ALA A 28 -56.21 -16.18 44.70
C ALA A 28 -54.96 -16.75 43.96
N ARG A 29 -53.87 -15.98 44.04
CA ARG A 29 -52.50 -16.46 44.39
C ARG A 29 -52.52 -16.91 45.88
N PRO A 30 -51.57 -17.70 46.48
CA PRO A 30 -50.12 -17.48 46.32
C PRO A 30 -49.14 -18.65 46.68
N LEU A 31 -47.83 -18.31 46.71
CA LEU A 31 -46.69 -18.90 47.48
C LEU A 31 -46.01 -20.17 46.89
N ILE A 32 -44.69 -20.43 46.94
CA ILE A 32 -43.51 -19.79 47.56
C ILE A 32 -42.22 -20.56 47.14
N ASN A 33 -41.09 -19.84 47.12
CA ASN A 33 -39.68 -20.22 47.38
C ASN A 33 -38.96 -21.36 46.63
N ARG A 34 -37.87 -21.04 45.93
CA ARG A 34 -36.46 -20.87 46.36
C ARG A 34 -35.68 -22.18 46.29
N PHE A 35 -34.75 -22.23 45.34
CA PHE A 35 -33.43 -22.79 45.63
C PHE A 35 -32.36 -21.79 45.20
N PHE A 36 -31.51 -21.49 46.18
CA PHE A 36 -30.36 -20.62 46.12
C PHE A 36 -29.11 -21.45 45.82
N HIS A 37 -28.20 -20.86 45.02
CA HIS A 37 -26.74 -21.11 44.96
C HIS A 37 -26.34 -22.41 44.23
N ALA A 38 -25.26 -22.49 43.44
CA ALA A 38 -23.98 -21.82 43.57
C ALA A 38 -23.20 -21.79 42.23
N ARG A 39 -22.23 -20.87 42.21
CA ARG A 39 -21.19 -20.59 41.22
C ARG A 39 -20.35 -21.81 40.84
N ARG A 40 -19.96 -21.93 39.57
CA ARG A 40 -18.75 -22.58 38.98
C ARG A 40 -18.98 -22.71 37.47
N ALA A 41 -18.11 -22.41 36.52
CA ALA A 41 -16.80 -21.78 36.49
C ALA A 41 -16.60 -21.27 35.05
N LEU A 42 -15.86 -20.16 34.90
CA LEU A 42 -15.29 -19.66 33.66
C LEU A 42 -14.34 -20.69 33.03
N LEU A 43 -14.13 -20.53 31.71
CA LEU A 43 -12.99 -20.94 30.86
C LEU A 43 -13.28 -21.99 29.78
N ALA A 44 -13.42 -21.51 28.54
CA ALA A 44 -13.05 -22.14 27.25
C ALA A 44 -13.75 -21.29 26.16
N THR A 45 -13.14 -20.67 25.15
CA THR A 45 -11.82 -20.76 24.54
C THR A 45 -11.65 -19.47 23.72
N ALA A 46 -10.59 -18.71 23.97
CA ALA A 46 -10.08 -17.73 23.02
C ALA A 46 -9.19 -18.46 22.01
N ALA A 47 -9.44 -18.25 20.71
CA ALA A 47 -8.51 -18.33 19.57
C ALA A 47 -9.23 -18.89 18.33
N VAL A 48 -9.81 -17.99 17.52
CA VAL A 48 -9.68 -18.15 16.07
C VAL A 48 -8.88 -16.94 15.62
N ALA A 49 -7.60 -17.23 15.37
CA ALA A 49 -6.62 -16.29 14.90
C ALA A 49 -7.12 -15.58 13.65
N ALA A 50 -6.76 -14.29 13.57
CA ALA A 50 -6.91 -13.48 12.40
C ALA A 50 -6.53 -14.26 11.14
N LEU A 51 -7.47 -14.35 10.20
CA LEU A 51 -7.14 -14.57 8.79
C LEU A 51 -6.45 -13.30 8.30
N GLY A 52 -5.20 -13.11 8.76
CA GLY A 52 -4.27 -12.23 8.10
C GLY A 52 -3.93 -12.89 6.78
N SER A 53 -4.52 -12.40 5.71
CA SER A 53 -4.08 -12.68 4.35
C SER A 53 -2.65 -12.17 4.18
N PHE A 54 -1.66 -12.96 4.62
CA PHE A 54 -0.34 -12.92 4.04
C PHE A 54 -0.50 -13.46 2.62
N ALA A 55 -0.86 -12.58 1.68
CA ALA A 55 -0.57 -12.83 0.29
C ALA A 55 0.95 -12.84 0.18
N LEU A 56 1.56 -13.98 0.47
CA LEU A 56 2.90 -14.29 0.01
C LEU A 56 2.78 -14.39 -1.51
N ALA A 57 2.89 -13.24 -2.18
CA ALA A 57 3.25 -13.17 -3.57
C ALA A 57 4.63 -13.83 -3.66
N HIS A 58 4.60 -15.13 -3.94
CA HIS A 58 5.78 -15.87 -4.31
C HIS A 58 5.92 -15.65 -5.80
N ALA A 59 7.10 -15.20 -6.21
CA ALA A 59 7.51 -15.23 -7.60
C ALA A 59 7.11 -16.58 -8.19
N ALA A 60 6.19 -16.55 -9.15
CA ALA A 60 5.61 -17.77 -9.69
C ALA A 60 6.67 -18.41 -10.59
N TYR A 61 7.32 -19.46 -10.10
CA TYR A 61 8.20 -20.27 -10.93
C TYR A 61 7.35 -21.08 -11.92
N ASN A 62 7.53 -20.82 -13.21
CA ASN A 62 6.92 -21.62 -14.24
C ASN A 62 7.84 -22.80 -14.57
N VAL A 63 7.49 -23.97 -14.03
CA VAL A 63 8.25 -25.22 -14.21
C VAL A 63 8.31 -25.65 -15.68
N TRP A 64 7.36 -25.23 -16.52
CA TRP A 64 7.33 -25.60 -17.93
C TRP A 64 8.28 -24.74 -18.79
N THR A 65 8.43 -23.45 -18.46
CA THR A 65 9.33 -22.54 -19.19
C THR A 65 10.70 -22.42 -18.54
N GLY A 66 10.86 -22.86 -17.29
CA GLY A 66 12.10 -22.70 -16.54
C GLY A 66 12.35 -21.23 -16.15
N GLU A 67 11.29 -20.46 -15.95
CA GLU A 67 11.38 -19.01 -15.69
C GLU A 67 10.74 -18.63 -14.36
N TYR A 68 11.37 -17.71 -13.64
CA TYR A 68 10.73 -16.99 -12.55
C TYR A 68 10.01 -15.77 -13.08
N THR A 69 8.73 -15.62 -12.73
CA THR A 69 7.97 -14.39 -13.00
C THR A 69 7.81 -13.59 -11.72
N PHE A 70 8.28 -12.35 -11.76
CA PHE A 70 8.07 -11.35 -10.71
C PHE A 70 7.02 -10.36 -11.19
N THR A 71 5.86 -10.36 -10.56
CA THR A 71 4.75 -9.49 -10.90
C THR A 71 5.09 -8.03 -10.64
N LYS A 72 4.44 -7.12 -11.36
CA LYS A 72 4.55 -5.67 -11.12
C LYS A 72 4.30 -5.30 -9.65
N ALA A 73 3.36 -5.98 -8.98
CA ALA A 73 3.05 -5.73 -7.57
C ALA A 73 4.22 -6.11 -6.65
N GLU A 74 4.86 -7.25 -6.87
CA GLU A 74 6.05 -7.66 -6.10
C GLU A 74 7.21 -6.69 -6.29
N LEU A 75 7.45 -6.26 -7.54
CA LEU A 75 8.49 -5.29 -7.86
C LEU A 75 8.20 -3.92 -7.24
N GLN A 76 6.95 -3.49 -7.28
CA GLN A 76 6.49 -2.26 -6.65
C GLN A 76 6.75 -2.31 -5.13
N SER A 77 6.34 -3.39 -4.46
CA SER A 77 6.61 -3.58 -3.04
C SER A 77 8.11 -3.69 -2.71
N ALA A 78 8.93 -4.20 -3.63
CA ALA A 78 10.38 -4.23 -3.44
C ALA A 78 10.99 -2.82 -3.44
N VAL A 79 10.55 -1.95 -4.34
CA VAL A 79 11.03 -0.55 -4.42
C VAL A 79 10.49 0.28 -3.25
N GLU A 80 9.23 0.11 -2.87
CA GLU A 80 8.59 0.83 -1.76
C GLU A 80 9.34 0.74 -0.44
N LYS A 81 10.05 -0.37 -0.18
CA LYS A 81 10.86 -0.56 1.05
C LYS A 81 11.91 0.52 1.27
N ARG A 82 12.37 1.19 0.22
CA ARG A 82 13.38 2.26 0.29
C ARG A 82 12.77 3.63 0.59
N PHE A 83 11.45 3.78 0.51
CA PHE A 83 10.76 5.07 0.55
C PHE A 83 9.91 5.25 1.83
N PRO A 84 9.71 6.50 2.28
CA PRO A 84 10.32 7.72 1.76
C PRO A 84 11.83 7.79 2.05
N THR A 85 12.59 8.50 1.21
CA THR A 85 14.03 8.68 1.40
C THR A 85 14.42 10.14 1.18
N THR A 86 15.51 10.57 1.78
CA THR A 86 16.06 11.92 1.60
C THR A 86 17.52 11.83 1.20
N LEU A 87 17.85 12.43 0.06
CA LEU A 87 19.21 12.52 -0.44
C LEU A 87 19.70 13.95 -0.29
N ARG A 88 20.96 14.11 0.11
CA ARG A 88 21.62 15.42 0.22
C ARG A 88 22.49 15.64 -1.01
N TYR A 89 22.34 16.80 -1.62
CA TYR A 89 23.16 17.22 -2.74
C TYR A 89 24.01 18.42 -2.32
N GLY A 90 25.29 18.16 -2.10
CA GLY A 90 26.19 19.12 -1.45
C GLY A 90 25.73 19.47 -0.03
N GLU A 91 26.02 20.69 0.41
CA GLU A 91 25.68 21.16 1.76
C GLU A 91 24.35 21.93 1.81
N LEU A 92 23.83 22.35 0.67
CA LEU A 92 22.75 23.34 0.59
C LEU A 92 21.39 22.75 0.28
N VAL A 93 21.33 21.62 -0.43
CA VAL A 93 20.08 21.09 -1.00
C VAL A 93 19.80 19.69 -0.47
N SER A 94 18.55 19.46 -0.06
CA SER A 94 18.02 18.13 0.19
C SER A 94 16.84 17.84 -0.73
N VAL A 95 16.78 16.60 -1.22
CA VAL A 95 15.70 16.10 -2.05
C VAL A 95 15.06 14.94 -1.33
N GLN A 96 13.82 15.12 -0.88
CA GLN A 96 13.00 14.05 -0.36
C GLN A 96 12.21 13.42 -1.49
N LEU A 97 12.20 12.09 -1.55
CA LEU A 97 11.49 11.31 -2.56
C LEU A 97 10.45 10.43 -1.87
N SER A 98 9.25 10.39 -2.42
CA SER A 98 8.13 9.61 -1.88
C SER A 98 7.24 9.04 -3.00
N HIS A 99 6.32 8.15 -2.61
CA HIS A 99 5.34 7.52 -3.48
C HIS A 99 5.94 6.95 -4.78
N PRO A 100 6.92 6.03 -4.68
CA PRO A 100 7.50 5.40 -5.86
C PRO A 100 6.41 4.65 -6.64
N ARG A 101 6.45 4.71 -7.97
CA ARG A 101 5.49 4.07 -8.87
C ARG A 101 6.25 3.48 -10.06
N LEU A 102 6.14 2.17 -10.25
CA LEU A 102 6.80 1.48 -11.36
C LEU A 102 5.95 1.49 -12.62
N VAL A 103 6.62 1.76 -13.74
CA VAL A 103 6.10 1.59 -15.10
C VAL A 103 7.07 0.65 -15.82
N LEU A 104 6.54 -0.46 -16.30
CA LEU A 104 7.29 -1.49 -17.03
C LEU A 104 7.18 -1.18 -18.53
N ASP A 105 8.34 -1.08 -19.20
CA ASP A 105 8.43 -0.81 -20.62
C ASP A 105 9.06 -2.02 -21.33
N GLU A 106 8.18 -2.84 -21.92
CA GLU A 106 8.55 -4.03 -22.67
C GLU A 106 9.32 -3.70 -23.95
N ALA A 107 8.99 -2.58 -24.61
CA ALA A 107 9.60 -2.22 -25.89
C ALA A 107 11.09 -1.88 -25.74
N THR A 108 11.47 -1.28 -24.61
CA THR A 108 12.88 -0.96 -24.32
C THR A 108 13.55 -1.94 -23.37
N ASN A 109 12.81 -2.92 -22.83
CA ASN A 109 13.24 -3.83 -21.78
C ASN A 109 13.73 -3.09 -20.52
N ARG A 110 12.97 -2.07 -20.07
CA ARG A 110 13.36 -1.19 -18.96
C ARG A 110 12.23 -0.90 -18.00
N ILE A 111 12.59 -0.39 -16.82
CA ILE A 111 11.69 -0.02 -15.75
C ILE A 111 11.86 1.45 -15.43
N THR A 112 10.76 2.19 -15.53
CA THR A 112 10.70 3.57 -15.05
C THR A 112 10.18 3.60 -13.63
N THR A 113 10.93 4.23 -12.73
CA THR A 113 10.50 4.54 -11.36
C THR A 113 10.11 6.02 -11.30
N GLN A 114 8.82 6.30 -11.17
CA GLN A 114 8.27 7.64 -10.99
C GLN A 114 8.12 7.91 -9.50
N MET A 115 8.47 9.11 -9.05
CA MET A 115 8.40 9.51 -7.64
C MET A 115 7.95 10.96 -7.52
N ASP A 116 7.30 11.26 -6.41
CA ASP A 116 7.14 12.64 -5.95
C ASP A 116 8.46 13.13 -5.36
N ALA A 117 8.80 14.38 -5.61
CA ALA A 117 10.01 15.02 -5.10
C ALA A 117 9.65 16.30 -4.34
N ALA A 118 10.28 16.50 -3.19
CA ALA A 118 10.25 17.74 -2.44
C ALA A 118 11.68 18.24 -2.22
N ILE A 119 11.99 19.41 -2.77
CA ILE A 119 13.31 20.02 -2.73
C ILE A 119 13.32 21.10 -1.67
N SER A 120 14.25 21.03 -0.72
CA SER A 120 14.39 22.00 0.37
C SER A 120 15.82 22.52 0.49
N ASN A 121 15.93 23.77 0.93
CA ASN A 121 17.20 24.35 1.32
C ASN A 121 17.52 23.91 2.76
N THR A 122 18.73 23.39 2.98
CA THR A 122 19.17 22.93 4.31
C THR A 122 19.61 24.09 5.21
N ILE A 123 20.03 25.22 4.63
CA ILE A 123 20.54 26.37 5.39
C ILE A 123 19.46 27.42 5.64
N LEU A 124 18.70 27.77 4.60
CA LEU A 124 17.67 28.81 4.69
C LEU A 124 16.30 28.17 4.94
N PRO A 125 15.53 28.64 5.93
CA PRO A 125 14.17 28.17 6.14
C PRO A 125 13.26 28.71 5.03
N SER A 126 13.01 27.87 4.03
CA SER A 126 12.05 28.13 2.95
C SER A 126 11.10 26.92 2.82
N PRO A 127 9.84 27.14 2.40
CA PRO A 127 8.95 26.02 2.06
C PRO A 127 9.60 25.11 1.00
N PRO A 128 9.40 23.79 1.08
CA PRO A 128 9.89 22.88 0.05
C PRO A 128 9.19 23.14 -1.29
N VAL A 129 9.94 22.99 -2.37
CA VAL A 129 9.42 23.08 -3.74
C VAL A 129 9.11 21.68 -4.23
N ASN A 130 7.86 21.48 -4.65
CA ASN A 130 7.37 20.17 -5.08
C ASN A 130 7.62 19.95 -6.58
N GLY A 131 7.84 18.68 -6.91
CA GLY A 131 8.09 18.23 -8.26
C GLY A 131 7.88 16.73 -8.41
N THR A 132 8.24 16.22 -9.59
CA THR A 132 8.23 14.80 -9.93
C THR A 132 9.55 14.42 -10.58
N LEU A 133 9.96 13.18 -10.34
CA LEU A 133 11.17 12.60 -10.90
C LEU A 133 10.83 11.24 -11.50
N ALA A 134 11.17 11.03 -12.77
CA ALA A 134 11.08 9.73 -13.44
C ALA A 134 12.49 9.26 -13.82
N LEU A 135 12.85 8.09 -13.31
CA LEU A 135 14.15 7.47 -13.55
C LEU A 135 13.95 6.17 -14.34
N ASN A 136 14.62 6.06 -15.47
CA ASN A 136 14.56 4.87 -16.32
C ASN A 136 15.79 3.98 -16.08
N SER A 137 15.58 2.70 -15.78
CA SER A 137 16.64 1.75 -15.43
C SER A 137 16.50 0.45 -16.22
N GLY A 138 17.62 -0.15 -16.59
CA GLY A 138 17.65 -1.53 -17.07
C GLY A 138 17.52 -2.51 -15.90
N VAL A 139 17.57 -3.80 -16.23
CA VAL A 139 17.56 -4.90 -15.25
C VAL A 139 18.69 -5.86 -15.54
N ARG A 140 19.38 -6.31 -14.49
CA ARG A 140 20.54 -7.19 -14.57
C ARG A 140 20.51 -8.22 -13.46
N TYR A 141 20.99 -9.43 -13.73
CA TYR A 141 21.35 -10.36 -12.67
C TYR A 141 22.76 -10.12 -12.15
N ASP A 142 22.91 -10.08 -10.83
CA ASP A 142 24.19 -10.08 -10.15
C ASP A 142 24.42 -11.41 -9.42
N ALA A 143 25.42 -12.18 -9.88
CA ALA A 143 25.72 -13.50 -9.32
C ALA A 143 26.33 -13.43 -7.91
N THR A 144 27.01 -12.32 -7.56
CA THR A 144 27.62 -12.14 -6.24
C THR A 144 26.53 -11.95 -5.19
N GLN A 145 25.55 -11.10 -5.49
CA GLN A 145 24.40 -10.84 -4.63
C GLN A 145 23.27 -11.87 -4.80
N ARG A 146 23.33 -12.72 -5.84
CA ARG A 146 22.23 -13.60 -6.28
C ARG A 146 20.93 -12.82 -6.43
N ALA A 147 20.98 -11.67 -7.11
CA ALA A 147 19.86 -10.75 -7.15
C ALA A 147 19.60 -10.20 -8.54
N VAL A 148 18.32 -9.93 -8.83
CA VAL A 148 17.92 -9.07 -9.94
C VAL A 148 17.99 -7.63 -9.45
N LEU A 149 18.81 -6.83 -10.11
CA LEU A 149 19.08 -5.44 -9.75
C LEU A 149 18.56 -4.49 -10.84
N LEU A 150 18.21 -3.28 -10.42
CA LEU A 150 18.13 -2.14 -11.32
C LEU A 150 19.54 -1.75 -11.77
N ASP A 151 19.69 -1.50 -13.07
CA ASP A 151 20.97 -1.26 -13.71
C ASP A 151 20.97 0.02 -14.56
N ASN A 152 22.11 0.71 -14.59
CA ASN A 152 22.33 1.91 -15.39
C ASN A 152 21.15 2.91 -15.35
N PRO A 153 20.78 3.45 -14.17
CA PRO A 153 19.65 4.35 -14.03
C PRO A 153 19.96 5.72 -14.64
N THR A 154 19.04 6.22 -15.46
CA THR A 154 19.14 7.51 -16.14
C THR A 154 17.91 8.36 -15.86
N VAL A 155 18.08 9.68 -15.87
CA VAL A 155 16.93 10.60 -15.79
C VAL A 155 16.13 10.49 -17.07
N GLN A 156 14.85 10.16 -16.94
CA GLN A 156 13.90 10.25 -18.03
C GLN A 156 13.21 11.61 -18.03
N GLN A 157 12.82 12.08 -16.84
CA GLN A 157 12.06 13.31 -16.70
C GLN A 157 12.22 13.91 -15.31
N VAL A 158 12.35 15.24 -15.26
CA VAL A 158 12.25 16.02 -14.02
C VAL A 158 11.27 17.16 -14.27
N GLN A 159 10.34 17.36 -13.35
CA GLN A 159 9.49 18.54 -13.30
C GLN A 159 9.53 19.14 -11.91
N VAL A 160 9.73 20.44 -11.84
CA VAL A 160 9.59 21.21 -10.61
C VAL A 160 8.79 22.46 -10.91
N GLN A 161 7.77 22.71 -10.09
CA GLN A 161 6.83 23.80 -10.33
C GLN A 161 7.55 25.17 -10.26
N GLY A 162 7.40 25.98 -11.30
CA GLY A 162 8.01 27.33 -11.37
C GLY A 162 9.52 27.37 -11.60
N MET A 163 10.15 26.25 -12.00
CA MET A 163 11.61 26.14 -12.18
C MET A 163 12.02 25.66 -13.58
N SER A 164 11.21 25.89 -14.60
CA SER A 164 11.50 25.44 -15.98
C SER A 164 12.80 26.03 -16.55
N GLN A 165 13.21 27.22 -16.12
CA GLN A 165 14.46 27.86 -16.47
C GLN A 165 15.71 27.15 -15.89
N TYR A 166 15.52 26.23 -14.94
CA TYR A 166 16.60 25.49 -14.27
C TYR A 166 16.63 24.00 -14.65
N ASN A 167 15.99 23.62 -15.76
CA ASN A 167 15.85 22.21 -16.16
C ASN A 167 17.20 21.48 -16.28
N GLU A 168 18.26 22.15 -16.75
CA GLU A 168 19.59 21.53 -16.86
C GLU A 168 20.18 21.18 -15.50
N GLN A 169 20.09 22.10 -14.53
CA GLN A 169 20.56 21.88 -13.17
C GLN A 169 19.72 20.80 -12.47
N LEU A 170 18.39 20.83 -12.67
CA LEU A 170 17.48 19.81 -12.15
C LEU A 170 17.79 18.43 -12.72
N ASN A 171 18.11 18.33 -14.02
CA ASN A 171 18.54 17.08 -14.64
C ASN A 171 19.89 16.58 -14.07
N ALA A 172 20.85 17.47 -13.81
CA ALA A 172 22.12 17.11 -13.19
C ALA A 172 21.94 16.56 -11.76
N ILE A 173 21.07 17.19 -10.96
CA ILE A 173 20.70 16.69 -9.62
C ILE A 173 20.00 15.33 -9.77
N GLY A 174 19.03 15.22 -10.67
CA GLY A 174 18.33 13.98 -10.97
C GLY A 174 19.26 12.84 -11.36
N ALA A 175 20.32 13.12 -12.13
CA ALA A 175 21.30 12.12 -12.55
C ALA A 175 22.10 11.58 -11.36
N VAL A 176 22.52 12.46 -10.44
CA VAL A 176 23.19 12.03 -9.20
C VAL A 176 22.24 11.23 -8.32
N VAL A 177 20.99 11.69 -8.16
CA VAL A 177 19.95 10.96 -7.44
C VAL A 177 19.73 9.57 -8.04
N ALA A 178 19.68 9.45 -9.36
CA ALA A 178 19.49 8.18 -10.05
C ALA A 178 20.58 7.17 -9.70
N GLN A 179 21.83 7.62 -9.75
CA GLN A 179 22.98 6.79 -9.44
C GLN A 179 23.04 6.42 -7.95
N GLN A 180 22.69 7.32 -7.04
CA GLN A 180 22.73 7.03 -5.60
C GLN A 180 21.57 6.15 -5.12
N LEU A 181 20.41 6.28 -5.76
CA LEU A 181 19.18 5.65 -5.29
C LEU A 181 18.94 4.28 -5.92
N LEU A 182 19.12 4.18 -7.24
CA LEU A 182 18.66 3.02 -8.02
C LEU A 182 19.79 2.17 -8.57
N LYS A 183 21.04 2.66 -8.61
CA LYS A 183 22.16 1.86 -9.10
C LYS A 183 22.36 0.65 -8.20
N ASP A 184 22.41 -0.54 -8.81
CA ASP A 184 22.57 -1.82 -8.13
C ASP A 184 21.48 -2.06 -7.06
N TYR A 185 20.29 -1.44 -7.20
CA TYR A 185 19.20 -1.62 -6.26
C TYR A 185 18.52 -2.97 -6.47
N PRO A 186 18.41 -3.84 -5.44
CA PRO A 186 17.83 -5.17 -5.59
C PRO A 186 16.31 -5.10 -5.67
N LEU A 187 15.76 -5.62 -6.78
CA LEU A 187 14.33 -5.89 -6.94
C LEU A 187 13.96 -7.22 -6.29
N TYR A 188 14.84 -8.22 -6.43
CA TYR A 188 14.65 -9.53 -5.82
C TYR A 188 15.99 -10.21 -5.56
N THR A 189 16.11 -10.90 -4.43
CA THR A 189 17.29 -11.69 -4.08
C THR A 189 16.87 -13.14 -3.95
N PHE A 190 17.46 -14.00 -4.79
CA PHE A 190 17.22 -15.43 -4.79
C PHE A 190 17.85 -16.09 -3.56
N LYS A 191 17.09 -17.00 -2.94
CA LYS A 191 17.59 -17.96 -1.97
C LYS A 191 18.43 -19.03 -2.69
N PRO A 192 19.40 -19.65 -2.01
CA PRO A 192 20.20 -20.72 -2.60
C PRO A 192 19.35 -21.85 -3.19
N GLU A 193 18.29 -22.28 -2.49
CA GLU A 193 17.34 -23.28 -2.97
C GLU A 193 16.56 -22.88 -4.23
N GLU A 194 16.34 -21.59 -4.50
CA GLU A 194 15.69 -21.11 -5.73
C GLU A 194 16.63 -21.15 -6.95
N LEU A 195 17.94 -21.32 -6.70
CA LEU A 195 18.97 -21.48 -7.73
C LEU A 195 19.37 -22.94 -7.92
N ARG A 196 18.49 -23.89 -7.54
CA ARG A 196 18.69 -25.32 -7.73
C ARG A 196 17.48 -25.95 -8.40
N PHE A 197 17.73 -26.73 -9.44
CA PHE A 197 16.69 -27.49 -10.14
C PHE A 197 17.12 -28.95 -10.30
N ASN A 198 16.28 -29.88 -9.84
CA ASN A 198 16.57 -31.32 -9.85
C ASN A 198 17.97 -31.68 -9.30
N GLY A 199 18.40 -31.00 -8.24
CA GLY A 199 19.70 -31.22 -7.59
C GLY A 199 20.89 -30.54 -8.27
N LYS A 200 20.72 -29.97 -9.47
CA LYS A 200 21.75 -29.21 -10.19
C LYS A 200 21.65 -27.72 -9.90
N ASP A 201 22.78 -27.03 -9.92
CA ASP A 201 22.81 -25.58 -9.82
C ASP A 201 22.36 -24.96 -11.15
N VAL A 202 21.50 -23.95 -11.06
CA VAL A 202 21.03 -23.13 -12.18
C VAL A 202 21.36 -21.68 -11.92
N GLN A 203 21.49 -20.89 -12.98
CA GLN A 203 21.73 -19.46 -12.86
C GLN A 203 20.70 -18.66 -13.65
N PRO A 204 20.24 -17.52 -13.11
CA PRO A 204 19.49 -16.54 -13.87
C PRO A 204 20.26 -16.10 -15.11
N GLY A 205 19.61 -16.23 -16.26
CA GLY A 205 20.11 -15.85 -17.58
C GLY A 205 19.38 -14.60 -18.09
N ALA A 206 18.74 -14.72 -19.25
CA ALA A 206 18.01 -13.61 -19.87
C ALA A 206 16.88 -13.07 -18.96
N ILE A 207 16.81 -11.75 -18.86
CA ILE A 207 15.78 -11.03 -18.12
C ILE A 207 14.96 -10.19 -19.10
N THR A 208 13.64 -10.39 -19.09
CA THR A 208 12.70 -9.67 -19.95
C THR A 208 11.66 -8.94 -19.11
N VAL A 209 11.53 -7.64 -19.33
CA VAL A 209 10.45 -6.80 -18.81
C VAL A 209 9.23 -7.01 -19.71
N ALA A 210 8.11 -7.34 -19.10
CA ALA A 210 6.80 -7.46 -19.75
C ALA A 210 5.81 -6.48 -19.12
N ALA A 211 4.65 -6.30 -19.76
CA ALA A 211 3.61 -5.41 -19.23
C ALA A 211 3.16 -5.73 -17.78
N ASP A 212 3.20 -7.00 -17.39
CA ASP A 212 2.72 -7.52 -16.10
C ASP A 212 3.82 -7.80 -15.07
N GLY A 213 5.10 -7.74 -15.45
CA GLY A 213 6.20 -8.10 -14.56
C GLY A 213 7.56 -8.23 -15.25
N ILE A 214 8.48 -8.90 -14.58
CA ILE A 214 9.78 -9.32 -15.14
C ILE A 214 9.81 -10.84 -15.18
N ARG A 215 10.31 -11.40 -16.28
CA ARG A 215 10.60 -12.83 -16.43
C ARG A 215 12.09 -13.03 -16.41
N VAL A 216 12.53 -13.99 -15.61
CA VAL A 216 13.94 -14.37 -15.45
C VAL A 216 14.08 -15.82 -15.85
N LYS A 217 14.73 -16.05 -16.98
CA LYS A 217 15.03 -17.41 -17.44
C LYS A 217 16.13 -18.03 -16.59
N LEU A 218 16.02 -19.31 -16.29
CA LEU A 218 17.08 -20.09 -15.66
C LEU A 218 17.83 -20.88 -16.72
N ASP A 219 19.15 -20.72 -16.74
CA ASP A 219 20.05 -21.53 -17.55
C ASP A 219 20.76 -22.55 -16.66
N LEU A 220 20.97 -23.76 -17.19
CA LEU A 220 21.80 -24.77 -16.55
C LEU A 220 23.26 -24.28 -16.52
N ARG A 221 23.94 -24.50 -15.39
CA ARG A 221 25.39 -24.29 -15.30
C ARG A 221 26.19 -25.40 -15.97
#